data_AF-F2R833-F1
#
_entry.id   AF-F2R833-F1
#
_cell.length_a   1.000
_cell.length_b   1.000
_cell.length_c   1.000
_cell.angle_alpha   90.00
_cell.angle_beta   90.00
_cell.angle_gamma   90.00
#
_symmetry.space_group_name_H-M   'P 1'
#
loop_
_entity.id
_entity.type
_entity.pdbx_description
1 polymer ?
#
loop_
_entity_poly.entity_id
_entity_poly.type
_entity_poly.pdbx_seq_one_letter_code
_entity_poly.pdbx_strand_id
1 'polypeptide(L)'
;MTRSPYGHAMRALRAAVLSLALVLGLTGLGLASAPEATALNGKGTAGYCPNSNGVTVVVDFQELGGGTIVRCAPGDQATGLAALENAGFDVTGTQRWGKAFVCRIEGKPTAATESCVNTPPASAYWSYWHAPNGGNWTYSTSGASARKPALGSFEGWSFSLNKTASTNPKPRVAPVRP
;
A
#
# COMPACT_ATOMS: atom_id res chain seq x y z
N MET A 1 38.15 25.91 89.37
CA MET A 1 37.73 27.31 89.10
C MET A 1 36.99 27.27 87.78
N THR A 2 35.73 27.66 87.59
CA THR A 2 34.80 28.48 88.38
C THR A 2 33.43 28.40 87.68
N ARG A 3 32.37 28.32 88.48
CA ARG A 3 30.98 28.77 88.24
C ARG A 3 30.08 28.05 87.20
N SER A 4 28.88 27.83 87.71
CA SER A 4 27.66 27.25 87.14
C SER A 4 26.70 28.41 86.68
N PRO A 5 25.38 28.25 86.55
CA PRO A 5 24.62 28.09 85.29
C PRO A 5 23.50 29.13 85.11
N TYR A 6 22.96 29.35 83.90
CA TYR A 6 21.59 29.85 83.63
C TYR A 6 21.34 29.59 82.13
N GLY A 7 20.22 29.11 81.61
CA GLY A 7 18.87 28.96 82.11
C GLY A 7 17.91 29.21 80.92
N HIS A 8 16.80 28.48 80.91
CA HIS A 8 15.54 28.75 80.20
C HIS A 8 15.22 28.07 78.87
N ALA A 9 14.04 27.46 78.93
CA ALA A 9 13.32 26.68 77.94
C ALA A 9 12.67 27.55 76.86
N MET A 10 12.36 26.94 75.72
CA MET A 10 10.99 26.93 75.18
C MET A 10 10.88 25.96 73.99
N ARG A 11 9.71 25.32 73.92
CA ARG A 11 9.30 24.25 73.01
C ARG A 11 9.01 24.78 71.60
N ALA A 12 9.18 23.94 70.57
CA ALA A 12 8.23 23.82 69.47
C ALA A 12 8.37 22.46 68.76
N LEU A 13 7.27 21.72 68.69
CA LEU A 13 7.09 20.47 67.95
C LEU A 13 6.89 20.72 66.44
N ARG A 14 6.97 19.61 65.67
CA ARG A 14 6.36 19.29 64.34
C ARG A 14 7.43 19.18 63.24
N ALA A 15 7.43 18.20 62.34
CA ALA A 15 6.75 16.91 62.22
C ALA A 15 7.56 16.09 61.19
N ALA A 16 7.64 14.78 61.38
CA ALA A 16 8.31 13.86 60.46
C ALA A 16 7.48 13.64 59.18
N VAL A 17 8.15 13.53 58.03
CA VAL A 17 7.57 12.95 56.81
C VAL A 17 8.53 11.90 56.30
N LEU A 18 8.17 10.63 56.51
CA LEU A 18 8.79 9.44 55.93
C LEU A 18 8.17 9.21 54.56
N SER A 19 8.96 9.37 53.49
CA SER A 19 8.52 9.09 52.12
C SER A 19 8.77 7.61 51.80
N LEU A 20 7.69 6.81 51.77
CA LEU A 20 7.69 5.44 51.28
C LEU A 20 7.46 5.46 49.75
N ALA A 21 8.49 5.16 48.96
CA ALA A 21 8.38 5.09 47.50
C ALA A 21 7.72 3.78 47.07
N LEU A 22 6.51 3.89 46.49
CA LEU A 22 5.76 2.79 45.90
C LEU A 22 6.17 2.62 44.43
N VAL A 23 6.82 1.51 44.09
CA VAL A 23 7.15 1.15 42.69
C VAL A 23 5.93 0.52 42.05
N LEU A 24 5.25 1.28 41.17
CA LEU A 24 4.18 0.78 40.31
C LEU A 24 4.79 0.32 38.98
N GLY A 25 4.69 -0.97 38.68
CA GLY A 25 5.07 -1.55 37.39
C GLY A 25 4.13 -1.09 36.29
N LEU A 26 4.67 -0.39 35.28
CA LEU A 26 3.94 -0.07 34.06
C LEU A 26 3.95 -1.29 33.14
N THR A 27 2.80 -1.92 32.97
CA THR A 27 2.53 -2.84 31.86
C THR A 27 2.57 -2.06 30.54
N GLY A 28 3.57 -2.34 29.69
CA GLY A 28 3.68 -1.75 28.36
C GLY A 28 2.54 -2.22 27.46
N LEU A 29 1.63 -1.30 27.10
CA LEU A 29 0.70 -1.52 26.00
C LEU A 29 1.50 -1.47 24.68
N GLY A 30 1.63 -2.62 24.02
CA GLY A 30 2.13 -2.67 22.65
C GLY A 30 1.17 -1.94 21.72
N LEU A 31 1.64 -0.86 21.10
CA LEU A 31 0.95 -0.20 20.00
C LEU A 31 0.95 -1.14 18.80
N ALA A 32 -0.16 -1.83 18.55
CA ALA A 32 -0.40 -2.51 17.29
C ALA A 32 -0.58 -1.43 16.21
N SER A 33 0.42 -1.26 15.35
CA SER A 33 0.32 -0.44 14.15
C SER A 33 -0.73 -1.04 13.21
N ALA A 34 -1.88 -0.38 13.08
CA ALA A 34 -2.86 -0.73 12.05
C ALA A 34 -2.23 -0.48 10.66
N PRO A 35 -2.53 -1.31 9.65
CA PRO A 35 -2.07 -1.06 8.29
C PRO A 35 -2.63 0.30 7.81
N GLU A 36 -1.75 1.17 7.33
CA GLU A 36 -2.16 2.41 6.66
C GLU A 36 -3.07 2.05 5.50
N ALA A 37 -4.35 2.41 5.61
CA ALA A 37 -5.29 2.30 4.51
C ALA A 37 -4.80 3.24 3.41
N THR A 38 -4.24 2.68 2.34
CA THR A 38 -3.87 3.47 1.15
C THR A 38 -5.15 4.12 0.61
N ALA A 39 -5.19 5.44 0.60
CA ALA A 39 -6.36 6.19 0.13
C ALA A 39 -6.74 5.77 -1.29
N LEU A 40 -8.04 5.61 -1.54
CA LEU A 40 -8.57 5.28 -2.86
C LEU A 40 -8.80 6.57 -3.65
N ASN A 41 -8.21 6.65 -4.83
CA ASN A 41 -8.40 7.76 -5.74
C ASN A 41 -9.54 7.44 -6.73
N GLY A 42 -10.79 7.39 -6.27
CA GLY A 42 -11.94 7.19 -7.16
C GLY A 42 -13.09 6.41 -6.56
N LYS A 43 -13.86 5.74 -7.43
CA LYS A 43 -15.08 4.98 -7.08
C LYS A 43 -14.81 3.54 -6.66
N GLY A 44 -13.55 3.11 -6.68
CA GLY A 44 -13.17 1.73 -6.40
C GLY A 44 -13.35 1.36 -4.93
N THR A 45 -13.23 0.07 -4.63
CA THR A 45 -13.21 -0.45 -3.27
C THR A 45 -12.02 -1.38 -3.07
N ALA A 46 -11.53 -1.49 -1.85
CA ALA A 46 -10.52 -2.49 -1.51
C ALA A 46 -11.08 -3.91 -1.71
N GLY A 47 -10.19 -4.85 -2.06
CA GLY A 47 -10.52 -6.25 -2.28
C GLY A 47 -11.10 -6.55 -3.66
N TYR A 48 -11.55 -7.80 -3.82
CA TYR A 48 -12.18 -8.29 -5.04
C TYR A 48 -13.52 -7.59 -5.27
N CYS A 49 -13.97 -7.52 -6.52
CA CYS A 49 -15.37 -7.19 -6.76
C CYS A 49 -16.27 -8.25 -6.10
N PRO A 50 -17.36 -7.86 -5.42
CA PRO A 50 -18.20 -8.81 -4.68
C PRO A 50 -18.99 -9.75 -5.59
N ASN A 51 -19.12 -9.40 -6.87
CA ASN A 51 -19.84 -10.18 -7.87
C ASN A 51 -19.26 -9.88 -9.27
N SER A 52 -19.95 -10.35 -10.30
CA SER A 52 -19.57 -10.16 -11.69
C SER A 52 -19.90 -8.79 -12.26
N ASN A 53 -20.40 -7.81 -11.49
CA ASN A 53 -20.80 -6.48 -11.99
C ASN A 53 -19.67 -5.45 -11.92
N GLY A 54 -18.42 -5.90 -12.00
CA GLY A 54 -17.24 -5.05 -11.98
C GLY A 54 -16.01 -5.82 -12.44
N VAL A 55 -14.86 -5.15 -12.47
CA VAL A 55 -13.58 -5.74 -12.86
C VAL A 55 -12.65 -5.71 -11.65
N THR A 56 -12.13 -6.88 -11.26
CA THR A 56 -11.15 -6.94 -10.18
C THR A 56 -9.77 -6.62 -10.73
N VAL A 57 -9.11 -5.62 -10.15
CA VAL A 57 -7.77 -5.19 -10.56
C VAL A 57 -6.76 -5.63 -9.52
N VAL A 58 -5.71 -6.30 -9.99
CA VAL A 58 -4.58 -6.74 -9.18
C VAL A 58 -3.35 -5.94 -9.61
N VAL A 59 -2.68 -5.31 -8.65
CA VAL A 59 -1.35 -4.72 -8.82
C VAL A 59 -0.37 -5.53 -7.99
N ASP A 60 0.65 -6.09 -8.63
CA ASP A 60 1.74 -6.83 -8.00
C ASP A 60 3.06 -6.09 -8.22
N PHE A 61 3.63 -5.58 -7.13
CA PHE A 61 4.87 -4.81 -7.19
C PHE A 61 6.11 -5.68 -7.43
N GLN A 62 5.99 -7.01 -7.31
CA GLN A 62 7.09 -7.96 -7.52
C GLN A 62 8.38 -7.52 -6.83
N GLU A 63 9.48 -7.42 -7.58
CA GLU A 63 10.80 -7.02 -7.09
C GLU A 63 10.89 -5.55 -6.60
N LEU A 64 9.90 -4.69 -6.86
CA LEU A 64 9.86 -3.32 -6.28
C LEU A 64 9.51 -3.30 -4.79
N GLY A 65 9.02 -4.42 -4.25
CA GLY A 65 8.48 -4.51 -2.91
C GLY A 65 7.18 -3.71 -2.72
N GLY A 66 6.44 -4.02 -1.65
CA GLY A 66 5.09 -3.49 -1.40
C GLY A 66 3.97 -4.51 -1.60
N GLY A 67 4.30 -5.75 -1.97
CA GLY A 67 3.34 -6.85 -2.03
C GLY A 67 2.38 -6.76 -3.20
N THR A 68 1.11 -7.10 -2.94
CA THR A 68 0.03 -7.06 -3.91
C THR A 68 -1.13 -6.22 -3.37
N ILE A 69 -1.81 -5.51 -4.25
CA ILE A 69 -3.05 -4.79 -3.93
C ILE A 69 -4.13 -5.31 -4.86
N VAL A 70 -5.29 -5.64 -4.28
CA VAL A 70 -6.50 -6.02 -5.01
C VAL A 70 -7.56 -4.98 -4.74
N ARG A 71 -8.16 -4.45 -5.81
CA ARG A 71 -9.27 -3.48 -5.73
C ARG A 71 -10.32 -3.79 -6.77
N CYS A 72 -11.57 -3.41 -6.49
CA CYS A 72 -12.68 -3.52 -7.43
C CYS A 72 -12.85 -2.21 -8.18
N ALA A 73 -12.90 -2.27 -9.51
CA ALA A 73 -13.48 -1.24 -10.36
C ALA A 73 -14.97 -1.57 -10.58
N PRO A 74 -15.92 -0.79 -10.03
CA PRO A 74 -17.35 -1.09 -10.16
C PRO A 74 -17.86 -0.80 -11.56
N GLY A 75 -18.74 -1.67 -12.07
CA GLY A 75 -19.40 -1.52 -13.36
C GLY A 75 -18.53 -1.92 -14.56
N ASP A 76 -19.08 -1.68 -15.76
CA ASP A 76 -18.38 -1.86 -17.02
C ASP A 76 -17.20 -0.88 -17.13
N GLN A 77 -16.05 -1.39 -17.59
CA GLN A 77 -14.86 -0.58 -17.77
C GLN A 77 -14.56 -0.44 -19.26
N ALA A 78 -14.32 0.79 -19.70
CA ALA A 78 -14.04 1.05 -21.10
C ALA A 78 -12.76 0.34 -21.57
N THR A 79 -11.73 0.32 -20.72
CA THR A 79 -10.40 -0.23 -20.99
C THR A 79 -9.75 -0.78 -19.72
N GLY A 80 -8.66 -1.54 -19.85
CA GLY A 80 -7.87 -1.98 -18.69
C GLY A 80 -7.23 -0.84 -17.91
N LEU A 81 -6.82 0.24 -18.58
CA LEU A 81 -6.36 1.46 -17.92
C LEU A 81 -7.51 2.12 -17.14
N ALA A 82 -8.70 2.22 -17.73
CA ALA A 82 -9.87 2.75 -17.04
C ALA A 82 -10.24 1.88 -15.83
N ALA A 83 -10.12 0.55 -15.94
CA ALA A 83 -10.31 -0.35 -14.79
C ALA A 83 -9.31 -0.05 -13.67
N LEU A 84 -8.02 0.14 -13.99
CA LEU A 84 -7.00 0.49 -12.99
C LEU A 84 -7.33 1.80 -12.25
N GLU A 85 -7.67 2.84 -13.00
CA GLU A 85 -8.01 4.15 -12.42
C GLU A 85 -9.32 4.11 -11.62
N ASN A 86 -10.36 3.47 -12.15
CA ASN A 86 -11.67 3.37 -11.49
C ASN A 86 -11.64 2.41 -10.29
N ALA A 87 -10.68 1.48 -10.22
CA ALA A 87 -10.39 0.72 -9.01
C ALA A 87 -9.73 1.59 -7.92
N GLY A 88 -9.38 2.83 -8.22
CA GLY A 88 -8.88 3.82 -7.26
C GLY A 88 -7.36 3.83 -7.12
N PHE A 89 -6.62 3.24 -8.06
CA PHE A 89 -5.16 3.31 -8.06
C PHE A 89 -4.65 4.68 -8.49
N ASP A 90 -3.62 5.17 -7.80
CA ASP A 90 -2.86 6.31 -8.31
C ASP A 90 -1.98 5.85 -9.47
N VAL A 91 -2.18 6.43 -10.65
CA VAL A 91 -1.51 6.04 -11.89
C VAL A 91 -0.80 7.26 -12.48
N THR A 92 0.52 7.17 -12.61
CA THR A 92 1.32 8.16 -13.31
C THR A 92 1.73 7.63 -14.68
N GLY A 93 1.44 8.40 -15.73
CA GLY A 93 1.94 8.15 -17.08
C GLY A 93 3.32 8.75 -17.31
N THR A 94 3.83 8.59 -18.52
CA THR A 94 5.05 9.31 -18.96
C THR A 94 4.73 10.74 -19.36
N GLN A 95 5.71 11.65 -19.32
CA GLN A 95 5.55 13.02 -19.79
C GLN A 95 5.28 13.07 -21.29
N ARG A 96 6.02 12.27 -22.07
CA ARG A 96 5.94 12.31 -23.53
C ARG A 96 4.64 11.72 -24.09
N TRP A 97 4.08 10.73 -23.42
CA TRP A 97 2.97 9.93 -23.98
C TRP A 97 1.78 9.78 -23.03
N GLY A 98 1.79 10.48 -21.90
CA GLY A 98 0.79 10.30 -20.85
C GLY A 98 0.70 8.84 -20.41
N LYS A 99 -0.52 8.41 -20.08
CA LYS A 99 -0.82 7.05 -19.58
C LYS A 99 -0.93 5.98 -20.67
N ALA A 100 -0.66 6.34 -21.94
CA ALA A 100 -0.43 5.33 -22.97
C ALA A 100 0.74 4.40 -22.59
N PHE A 101 1.70 4.95 -21.82
CA PHE A 101 2.70 4.17 -21.09
C PHE A 101 2.55 4.45 -19.59
N VAL A 102 2.08 3.45 -18.84
CA VAL A 102 2.01 3.53 -17.39
C VAL A 102 3.42 3.48 -16.83
N CYS A 103 3.78 4.54 -16.10
CA CYS A 103 5.09 4.69 -15.51
C CYS A 103 5.10 4.32 -14.04
N ARG A 104 4.11 4.80 -13.26
CA ARG A 104 3.95 4.43 -11.86
C ARG A 104 2.54 3.98 -11.55
N ILE A 105 2.47 3.07 -10.58
CA ILE A 105 1.25 2.71 -9.88
C ILE A 105 1.57 2.85 -8.39
N GLU A 106 0.76 3.60 -7.64
CA GLU A 106 0.97 3.88 -6.20
C GLU A 106 2.39 4.38 -5.91
N GLY A 107 2.86 5.34 -6.73
CA GLY A 107 4.18 5.95 -6.59
C GLY A 107 5.38 5.03 -6.88
N LYS A 108 5.16 3.82 -7.40
CA LYS A 108 6.23 2.84 -7.71
C LYS A 108 6.37 2.56 -9.22
N PRO A 109 7.60 2.48 -9.77
CA PRO A 109 8.89 2.81 -9.13
C PRO A 109 8.95 4.27 -8.67
N THR A 110 9.78 4.55 -7.66
CA THR A 110 9.87 5.91 -7.10
C THR A 110 10.43 6.91 -8.10
N ALA A 111 10.20 8.21 -7.86
CA ALA A 111 10.76 9.28 -8.69
C ALA A 111 12.30 9.33 -8.68
N ALA A 112 12.95 8.75 -7.67
CA ALA A 112 14.41 8.64 -7.63
C ALA A 112 14.95 7.56 -8.59
N THR A 113 14.14 6.58 -8.97
CA THR A 113 14.55 5.44 -9.80
C THR A 113 14.07 5.56 -11.24
N GLU A 114 12.89 6.13 -11.45
CA GLU A 114 12.31 6.33 -12.77
C GLU A 114 11.88 7.79 -12.88
N SER A 115 12.25 8.47 -13.96
CA SER A 115 11.94 9.88 -14.20
C SER A 115 10.54 10.09 -14.81
N CYS A 116 9.99 9.05 -15.45
CA CYS A 116 8.77 9.08 -16.24
C CYS A 116 8.79 10.08 -17.40
N VAL A 117 9.95 10.42 -17.95
CA VAL A 117 10.01 11.30 -19.13
C VAL A 117 9.57 10.54 -20.37
N ASN A 118 10.19 9.39 -20.61
CA ASN A 118 9.98 8.54 -21.79
C ASN A 118 9.30 7.22 -21.42
N THR A 119 8.97 6.44 -22.45
CA THR A 119 8.51 5.05 -22.31
C THR A 119 9.44 4.26 -21.36
N PRO A 120 8.90 3.55 -20.36
CA PRO A 120 9.71 2.69 -19.49
C PRO A 120 10.56 1.72 -20.31
N PRO A 121 11.82 1.45 -19.92
CA PRO A 121 12.68 0.56 -20.66
C PRO A 121 12.11 -0.87 -20.68
N ALA A 122 12.40 -1.62 -21.73
CA ALA A 122 11.93 -3.01 -21.86
C ALA A 122 12.44 -3.93 -20.73
N SER A 123 13.51 -3.55 -20.03
CA SER A 123 14.04 -4.25 -18.86
C SER A 123 13.34 -3.89 -17.55
N ALA A 124 12.54 -2.82 -17.47
CA ALA A 124 11.88 -2.41 -16.23
C ALA A 124 10.56 -1.68 -16.52
N TYR A 125 9.42 -2.39 -16.44
CA TYR A 125 8.12 -1.81 -16.77
C TYR A 125 6.95 -2.53 -16.09
N TRP A 126 5.78 -1.87 -16.08
CA TRP A 126 4.52 -2.47 -15.68
C TRP A 126 3.95 -3.34 -16.80
N SER A 127 4.06 -4.67 -16.64
CA SER A 127 3.44 -5.63 -17.56
C SER A 127 1.93 -5.74 -17.30
N TYR A 128 1.15 -5.88 -18.37
CA TYR A 128 -0.32 -5.90 -18.33
C TYR A 128 -0.85 -7.30 -18.64
N TRP A 129 -1.79 -7.76 -17.83
CA TRP A 129 -2.31 -9.12 -17.81
C TRP A 129 -3.83 -9.10 -17.69
N HIS A 130 -4.47 -10.16 -18.16
CA HIS A 130 -5.90 -10.36 -17.99
C HIS A 130 -6.27 -11.82 -17.77
N ALA A 131 -7.41 -12.06 -17.14
CA ALA A 131 -7.95 -13.40 -16.93
C ALA A 131 -9.48 -13.38 -16.73
N PRO A 132 -10.22 -14.42 -17.12
CA PRO A 132 -11.55 -14.64 -16.58
C PRO A 132 -11.47 -15.05 -15.11
N ASN A 133 -12.58 -14.90 -14.37
CA ASN A 133 -12.66 -15.40 -12.99
C ASN A 133 -12.48 -16.93 -12.95
N GLY A 134 -11.55 -17.41 -12.11
CA GLY A 134 -11.16 -18.82 -12.00
C GLY A 134 -10.24 -19.30 -13.13
N GLY A 135 -9.75 -18.39 -13.98
CA GLY A 135 -8.88 -18.71 -15.11
C GLY A 135 -7.38 -18.62 -14.81
N ASN A 136 -6.60 -18.50 -15.89
CA ASN A 136 -5.16 -18.26 -15.84
C ASN A 136 -4.83 -16.86 -16.35
N TRP A 137 -3.82 -16.22 -15.74
CA TRP A 137 -3.27 -14.96 -16.24
C TRP A 137 -2.70 -15.12 -17.65
N THR A 138 -3.12 -14.22 -18.54
CA THR A 138 -2.61 -14.11 -19.91
C THR A 138 -1.92 -12.77 -20.07
N TYR A 139 -0.68 -12.77 -20.55
CA TYR A 139 0.04 -11.54 -20.88
C TYR A 139 -0.67 -10.86 -22.05
N SER A 140 -0.96 -9.57 -21.93
CA SER A 140 -1.67 -8.85 -22.98
C SER A 140 -0.74 -8.46 -24.12
N THR A 141 -1.09 -8.84 -25.35
CA THR A 141 -0.43 -8.34 -26.57
C THR A 141 -1.01 -7.01 -27.06
N SER A 142 -2.03 -6.49 -26.37
CA SER A 142 -2.67 -5.20 -26.66
C SER A 142 -2.43 -4.22 -25.51
N GLY A 143 -2.30 -2.93 -25.81
CA GLY A 143 -2.16 -1.90 -24.78
C GLY A 143 -3.39 -1.81 -23.87
N ALA A 144 -3.17 -1.52 -22.58
CA ALA A 144 -4.24 -1.40 -21.59
C ALA A 144 -5.26 -0.31 -21.90
N SER A 145 -4.89 0.70 -22.71
CA SER A 145 -5.79 1.76 -23.19
C SER A 145 -6.67 1.33 -24.39
N ALA A 146 -6.43 0.15 -24.98
CA ALA A 146 -7.15 -0.32 -26.16
C ALA A 146 -7.96 -1.60 -25.90
N ARG A 147 -7.63 -2.36 -24.85
CA ARG A 147 -8.31 -3.60 -24.51
C ARG A 147 -9.49 -3.33 -23.56
N LYS A 148 -10.70 -3.69 -23.97
CA LYS A 148 -11.90 -3.69 -23.11
C LYS A 148 -11.96 -4.99 -22.27
N PRO A 149 -11.94 -4.92 -20.93
CA PRO A 149 -12.11 -6.09 -20.07
C PRO A 149 -13.55 -6.60 -20.13
N ALA A 150 -13.74 -7.93 -19.99
CA ALA A 150 -15.07 -8.48 -19.82
C ALA A 150 -15.61 -8.17 -18.41
N LEU A 151 -16.91 -7.96 -18.27
CA LEU A 151 -17.51 -7.74 -16.96
C LEU A 151 -17.30 -8.99 -16.08
N GLY A 152 -16.93 -8.79 -14.82
CA GLY A 152 -16.63 -9.87 -13.87
C GLY A 152 -15.26 -10.51 -14.06
N SER A 153 -14.42 -10.00 -14.95
CA SER A 153 -13.06 -10.49 -15.18
C SER A 153 -12.02 -9.83 -14.26
N PHE A 154 -10.77 -10.23 -14.47
CA PHE A 154 -9.61 -9.72 -13.77
C PHE A 154 -8.66 -9.02 -14.73
N GLU A 155 -8.16 -7.87 -14.31
CA GLU A 155 -7.06 -7.16 -14.94
C GLU A 155 -5.88 -7.11 -13.97
N GLY A 156 -4.66 -7.26 -14.51
CA GLY A 156 -3.45 -7.42 -13.73
C GLY A 156 -2.34 -6.51 -14.19
N TRP A 157 -1.65 -5.91 -13.24
CA TRP A 157 -0.43 -5.13 -13.46
C TRP A 157 0.66 -5.74 -12.61
N SER A 158 1.73 -6.20 -13.24
CA SER A 158 2.84 -6.87 -12.55
C SER A 158 4.13 -6.20 -12.95
N PHE A 159 4.91 -5.74 -11.98
CA PHE A 159 6.18 -5.11 -12.33
C PHE A 159 7.15 -6.15 -12.86
N SER A 160 7.79 -5.85 -13.98
CA SER A 160 8.76 -6.73 -14.62
C SER A 160 10.13 -6.09 -14.57
N LEU A 161 11.09 -6.76 -13.92
CA LEU A 161 12.47 -6.33 -13.80
C LEU A 161 13.44 -7.36 -14.39
N ASN A 162 14.22 -6.94 -15.38
CA ASN A 162 15.21 -7.73 -16.11
C ASN A 162 14.62 -9.04 -16.67
N LYS A 163 13.42 -8.96 -17.27
CA LYS A 163 12.74 -10.10 -17.92
C LYS A 163 12.53 -9.83 -19.41
N THR A 164 12.04 -10.86 -20.09
CA THR A 164 11.61 -10.82 -21.50
C THR A 164 10.09 -10.92 -21.59
N ALA A 165 9.54 -10.65 -22.79
CA ALA A 165 8.11 -10.82 -23.08
C ALA A 165 7.56 -12.19 -22.66
N SER A 166 8.37 -13.26 -22.77
CA SER A 166 8.00 -14.63 -22.42
C SER A 166 8.26 -15.02 -20.96
N THR A 167 8.97 -14.17 -20.19
CA THR A 167 9.38 -14.48 -18.80
C THR A 167 8.92 -13.42 -17.79
N ASN A 168 8.12 -12.44 -18.23
CA ASN A 168 7.49 -11.48 -17.32
C ASN A 168 6.71 -12.23 -16.23
N PRO A 169 6.84 -11.85 -14.95
CA PRO A 169 6.09 -12.48 -13.88
C PRO A 169 4.61 -12.10 -14.01
N LYS A 170 3.73 -13.10 -14.04
CA LYS A 170 2.29 -12.88 -13.85
C LYS A 170 2.01 -12.37 -12.43
N PRO A 171 0.88 -11.67 -12.19
CA PRO A 171 0.47 -11.34 -10.84
C PRO A 171 0.40 -12.59 -9.95
N ARG A 172 0.89 -12.49 -8.70
CA ARG A 172 0.93 -13.61 -7.75
C ARG A 172 -0.43 -13.93 -7.13
N VAL A 173 -1.37 -12.99 -7.16
CA VAL A 173 -2.77 -13.24 -6.78
C VAL A 173 -3.45 -14.06 -7.87
N ALA A 174 -4.03 -15.21 -7.52
CA ALA A 174 -4.82 -16.00 -8.46
C ALA A 174 -6.07 -15.21 -8.88
N PRO A 175 -6.46 -15.22 -10.17
CA PRO A 175 -7.61 -14.46 -10.67
C PRO A 175 -8.92 -15.19 -10.38
N VAL A 176 -9.18 -15.46 -9.10
CA VAL A 176 -10.36 -16.14 -8.59
C VAL A 176 -10.94 -15.30 -7.46
N ARG A 177 -12.23 -14.98 -7.57
CA ARG A 177 -12.99 -14.37 -6.47
C ARG A 177 -13.23 -15.42 -5.37
N PRO A 178 -13.14 -15.03 -4.10
CA PRO A 178 -13.53 -15.87 -2.97
C PRO A 178 -14.99 -16.32 -3.04
#